data_AF-A0A2M7I0Y0-F1
#
_entry.id   AF-A0A2M7I0Y0-F1
#
_cell.length_a   1.000
_cell.length_b   1.000
_cell.length_c   1.000
_cell.angle_alpha   90.00
_cell.angle_beta   90.00
_cell.angle_gamma   90.00
#
_symmetry.space_group_name_H-M   'P 1'
#
loop_
_entity.id
_entity.type
_entity.pdbx_description
1 polymer ?
#
loop_
_entity_poly.entity_id
_entity_poly.type
_entity_poly.pdbx_seq_one_letter_code
_entity_poly.pdbx_strand_id
1 'polypeptide(L)'
;MGFLPNDIKTGVIFSGNKIDAEKYYVINSITQKIEFEDYLPDTTYSYGKFKFAKTLDFTSLKKKGSYYIEIEGNMSIPFKIKEKLFNNITDSLLYFFQVQRCGPTNPVLHQPCHLSDVAKLIGYIDSSGIDLTGGWHDAGDYIKFLPTTSLTTYLMLFAYEFDPQKFGFDNNKNGVPDILEEAKVGLDWMKRSNFRKDKLVTQVQDLTDHNVGWRLPENDTLQYDRKGYVGIGKNQIGLYSATMAIAYRIWKNKFKDFDFADDCLKRAKY
;
A
#
# COMPACT_ATOMS: atom_id res chain seq x y z
N MET A 1 14.25 7.93 -7.97
CA MET A 1 14.36 7.60 -6.53
C MET A 1 15.83 7.35 -6.19
N GLY A 2 16.25 7.35 -4.93
CA GLY A 2 17.66 7.34 -4.52
C GLY A 2 17.82 7.06 -3.03
N PHE A 3 18.74 7.74 -2.33
CA PHE A 3 19.16 7.40 -0.97
C PHE A 3 19.04 8.59 0.00
N LEU A 4 18.84 8.33 1.29
CA LEU A 4 19.11 9.33 2.33
C LEU A 4 20.64 9.46 2.54
N PRO A 5 21.13 10.61 3.04
CA PRO A 5 22.57 10.81 3.24
C PRO A 5 23.26 9.73 4.09
N ASN A 6 22.56 9.16 5.07
CA ASN A 6 23.11 8.17 5.99
C ASN A 6 22.66 6.72 5.69
N ASP A 7 21.92 6.50 4.60
CA ASP A 7 21.55 5.14 4.19
C ASP A 7 22.79 4.38 3.69
N ILE A 8 22.69 3.05 3.76
CA ILE A 8 23.50 2.16 2.92
C ILE A 8 23.13 2.43 1.45
N LYS A 9 24.13 2.65 0.60
CA LYS A 9 23.93 3.01 -0.80
C LYS A 9 24.67 2.03 -1.69
N THR A 10 23.89 1.19 -2.36
CA THR A 10 24.42 0.14 -3.21
C THR A 10 23.90 0.23 -4.64
N GLY A 11 24.73 -0.17 -5.58
CA GLY A 11 24.35 -0.42 -6.98
C GLY A 11 24.58 -1.89 -7.32
N VAL A 12 23.88 -2.40 -8.33
CA VAL A 12 24.16 -3.74 -8.87
C VAL A 12 24.29 -3.63 -10.38
N ILE A 13 25.38 -4.16 -10.90
CA ILE A 13 25.62 -4.29 -12.34
C ILE A 13 25.15 -5.68 -12.76
N PHE A 14 24.43 -5.75 -13.87
CA PHE A 14 24.12 -7.00 -14.55
C PHE A 14 24.60 -6.93 -16.00
N SER A 15 25.47 -7.86 -16.40
CA SER A 15 26.04 -7.91 -17.74
C SER A 15 26.05 -9.32 -18.31
N GLY A 16 25.80 -9.41 -19.61
CA GLY A 16 26.00 -10.64 -20.40
C GLY A 16 27.46 -10.84 -20.79
N ASN A 17 28.23 -9.75 -20.84
CA ASN A 17 29.65 -9.73 -21.20
C ASN A 17 30.50 -9.52 -19.94
N LYS A 18 31.77 -9.93 -20.02
CA LYS A 18 32.74 -9.64 -18.96
C LYS A 18 32.83 -8.14 -18.76
N ILE A 19 32.96 -7.73 -17.49
CA ILE A 19 33.18 -6.34 -17.10
C ILE A 19 34.69 -6.19 -16.93
N ASP A 20 35.33 -5.38 -17.78
CA ASP A 20 36.79 -5.22 -17.82
C ASP A 20 37.27 -3.94 -17.10
N ALA A 21 36.35 -3.07 -16.70
CA ALA A 21 36.63 -1.92 -15.85
C ALA A 21 37.23 -2.32 -14.50
N GLU A 22 38.14 -1.47 -14.03
CA GLU A 22 38.71 -1.57 -12.69
C GLU A 22 37.92 -0.74 -11.67
N LYS A 23 37.31 0.38 -12.10
CA LYS A 23 36.64 1.37 -11.24
C LYS A 23 35.24 1.69 -11.73
N TYR A 24 34.46 2.25 -10.82
CA TYR A 24 33.21 2.93 -11.12
C TYR A 24 33.21 4.34 -10.53
N TYR A 25 32.38 5.21 -11.10
CA TYR A 25 32.29 6.61 -10.72
C TYR A 25 30.85 6.97 -10.36
N VAL A 26 30.67 7.80 -9.33
CA VAL A 26 29.39 8.47 -9.07
C VAL A 26 29.56 9.94 -9.37
N ILE A 27 28.84 10.40 -10.39
CA ILE A 27 29.02 11.71 -11.01
C ILE A 27 27.80 12.58 -10.71
N ASN A 28 28.03 13.82 -10.28
CA ASN A 28 26.97 14.79 -10.08
C ASN A 28 26.34 15.17 -11.43
N SER A 29 25.04 14.94 -11.58
CA SER A 29 24.33 15.13 -12.86
C SER A 29 24.27 16.59 -13.33
N ILE A 30 24.50 17.56 -12.45
CA ILE A 30 24.47 18.99 -12.78
C ILE A 30 25.88 19.50 -13.04
N THR A 31 26.79 19.29 -12.09
CA THR A 31 28.15 19.85 -12.19
C THR A 31 29.09 18.99 -13.04
N GLN A 32 28.67 17.78 -13.41
CA GLN A 32 29.48 16.80 -14.15
C GLN A 32 30.80 16.45 -13.44
N LYS A 33 30.84 16.62 -12.11
CA LYS A 33 32.01 16.29 -11.28
C LYS A 33 31.89 14.88 -10.75
N ILE A 34 32.99 14.14 -10.79
CA ILE A 34 33.13 12.88 -10.04
C ILE A 34 33.14 13.26 -8.56
N GLU A 35 32.15 12.79 -7.81
CA GLU A 35 32.00 13.06 -6.37
C GLU A 35 32.29 11.82 -5.52
N PHE A 36 32.41 10.66 -6.17
CA PHE A 36 32.88 9.43 -5.57
C PHE A 36 33.46 8.53 -6.67
N GLU A 37 34.53 7.81 -6.35
CA GLU A 37 35.11 6.75 -7.17
C GLU A 37 35.56 5.62 -6.26
N ASP A 38 35.45 4.39 -6.76
CA ASP A 38 35.98 3.21 -6.06
C ASP A 38 36.25 2.07 -7.04
N TYR A 39 37.02 1.08 -6.60
CA TYR A 39 37.31 -0.12 -7.37
C TYR A 39 36.10 -1.05 -7.42
N LEU A 40 35.90 -1.70 -8.58
CA LEU A 40 34.96 -2.78 -8.69
C LEU A 40 35.44 -3.98 -7.86
N PRO A 41 34.54 -4.67 -7.13
CA PRO A 41 34.94 -5.84 -6.38
C PRO A 41 35.43 -6.94 -7.31
N ASP A 42 36.43 -7.70 -6.86
CA ASP A 42 36.94 -8.86 -7.60
C ASP A 42 35.87 -9.94 -7.75
N THR A 43 34.98 -10.05 -6.75
CA THR A 43 33.91 -11.03 -6.76
C THR A 43 32.92 -10.75 -7.88
N THR A 44 32.66 -11.79 -8.68
CA THR A 44 31.68 -11.77 -9.76
C THR A 44 30.62 -12.83 -9.50
N TYR A 45 29.36 -12.43 -9.60
CA TYR A 45 28.20 -13.29 -9.42
C TYR A 45 27.49 -13.52 -10.76
N SER A 46 26.53 -14.44 -10.77
CA SER A 46 25.56 -14.60 -11.86
C SER A 46 24.14 -14.39 -11.33
N TYR A 47 23.26 -13.85 -12.19
CA TYR A 47 21.85 -13.65 -11.84
C TYR A 47 20.96 -13.79 -13.09
N GLY A 48 20.11 -14.82 -13.10
CA GLY A 48 19.27 -15.14 -14.25
C GLY A 48 20.09 -15.34 -15.53
N LYS A 49 19.82 -14.51 -16.55
CA LYS A 49 20.53 -14.55 -17.84
C LYS A 49 21.90 -13.85 -17.84
N PHE A 50 22.25 -13.14 -16.76
CA PHE A 50 23.46 -12.34 -16.68
C PHE A 50 24.57 -13.17 -16.04
N LYS A 51 25.66 -13.37 -16.79
CA LYS A 51 26.82 -14.16 -16.36
C LYS A 51 27.77 -13.37 -15.47
N PHE A 52 27.68 -12.04 -15.49
CA PHE A 52 28.55 -11.14 -14.76
C PHE A 52 27.72 -10.13 -14.00
N ALA A 53 27.70 -10.26 -12.68
CA ALA A 53 27.06 -9.33 -11.78
C ALA A 53 28.02 -8.89 -10.68
N LYS A 54 28.00 -7.60 -10.35
CA LYS A 54 28.85 -7.00 -9.31
C LYS A 54 28.05 -6.02 -8.47
N THR A 55 28.38 -5.92 -7.20
CA THR A 55 27.77 -4.98 -6.26
C THR A 55 28.69 -3.77 -6.07
N LEU A 56 28.10 -2.59 -6.01
CA LEU A 56 28.78 -1.32 -5.78
C LEU A 56 28.36 -0.81 -4.41
N ASP A 57 29.28 -0.20 -3.67
CA ASP A 57 29.00 0.44 -2.38
C ASP A 57 29.58 1.86 -2.37
N PHE A 58 28.69 2.84 -2.42
CA PHE A 58 29.02 4.26 -2.33
C PHE A 58 28.36 4.89 -1.10
N THR A 59 28.21 4.10 -0.03
CA THR A 59 27.59 4.52 1.23
C THR A 59 28.28 5.75 1.84
N SER A 60 29.59 5.86 1.69
CA SER A 60 30.38 7.00 2.18
C SER A 60 30.05 8.32 1.48
N LEU A 61 29.45 8.30 0.28
CA LEU A 61 28.94 9.50 -0.38
C LEU A 61 27.68 9.99 0.34
N LYS A 62 27.83 11.01 1.19
CA LYS A 62 26.72 11.63 1.94
C LYS A 62 26.24 12.95 1.36
N LYS A 63 27.01 13.53 0.44
CA LYS A 63 26.74 14.84 -0.14
C LYS A 63 25.38 14.81 -0.85
N LYS A 64 24.54 15.79 -0.55
CA LYS A 64 23.21 15.92 -1.17
C LYS A 64 23.37 16.36 -2.63
N GLY A 65 22.59 15.78 -3.54
CA GLY A 65 22.68 16.09 -4.96
C GLY A 65 21.89 15.12 -5.84
N SER A 66 21.97 15.36 -7.15
CA SER A 66 21.52 14.41 -8.18
C SER A 66 22.77 13.77 -8.79
N TYR A 67 22.75 12.45 -8.95
CA TYR A 67 23.89 11.65 -9.35
C TYR A 67 23.50 10.59 -10.39
N TYR A 68 24.48 10.10 -11.13
CA TYR A 68 24.40 8.83 -11.84
C TYR A 68 25.70 8.04 -11.63
N ILE A 69 25.63 6.72 -11.80
CA ILE A 69 26.81 5.85 -11.79
C ILE A 69 27.29 5.69 -13.24
N GLU A 70 28.60 5.76 -13.45
CA GLU A 70 29.25 5.53 -14.73
C GLU A 70 30.30 4.41 -14.65
N ILE A 71 30.25 3.50 -15.62
CA ILE A 71 31.17 2.36 -15.77
C ILE A 71 31.37 2.09 -17.26
N GLU A 72 32.61 2.12 -17.74
CA GLU A 72 32.94 1.89 -19.16
C GLU A 72 32.11 2.76 -20.12
N GLY A 73 31.83 4.02 -19.75
CA GLY A 73 30.98 4.92 -20.54
C GLY A 73 29.48 4.61 -20.52
N ASN A 74 29.03 3.57 -19.81
CA ASN A 74 27.62 3.28 -19.56
C ASN A 74 27.15 4.02 -18.32
N MET A 75 25.95 4.61 -18.39
CA MET A 75 25.38 5.43 -17.32
C MET A 75 24.12 4.80 -16.74
N SER A 76 23.97 4.86 -15.42
CA SER A 76 22.70 4.54 -14.76
C SER A 76 21.65 5.61 -15.03
N ILE A 77 20.38 5.29 -14.75
CA ILE A 77 19.38 6.34 -14.55
C ILE A 77 19.80 7.26 -13.38
N PRO A 78 19.51 8.57 -13.44
CA PRO A 78 19.85 9.47 -12.34
C PRO A 78 19.07 9.17 -11.06
N PHE A 79 19.77 9.28 -9.93
CA PHE A 79 19.21 9.16 -8.58
C PHE A 79 19.56 10.39 -7.73
N LYS A 80 18.95 10.51 -6.56
CA LYS A 80 19.18 11.64 -5.64
C LYS A 80 19.71 11.15 -4.31
N ILE A 81 20.65 11.88 -3.73
CA ILE A 81 20.96 11.79 -2.30
C ILE A 81 20.32 13.02 -1.65
N LYS A 82 19.29 12.81 -0.84
CA LYS A 82 18.47 13.89 -0.27
C LYS A 82 17.89 13.48 1.07
N GLU A 83 17.81 14.42 2.02
CA GLU A 83 17.00 14.21 3.21
C GLU A 83 15.51 14.09 2.86
N LYS A 84 14.78 13.34 3.69
CA LYS A 84 13.31 13.19 3.55
C LYS A 84 12.88 12.76 2.15
N LEU A 85 13.75 12.02 1.44
CA LEU A 85 13.53 11.63 0.04
C LEU A 85 12.24 10.81 -0.13
N PHE A 86 11.92 10.01 0.89
CA PHE A 86 10.81 9.08 0.90
C PHE A 86 9.50 9.65 1.45
N ASN A 87 9.49 10.91 1.93
CA ASN A 87 8.30 11.48 2.57
C ASN A 87 7.08 11.48 1.63
N ASN A 88 7.28 11.81 0.35
CA ASN A 88 6.20 11.89 -0.63
C ASN A 88 5.75 10.52 -1.17
N ILE A 89 6.43 9.42 -0.80
CA ILE A 89 6.03 8.07 -1.22
C ILE A 89 4.77 7.66 -0.49
N THR A 90 4.68 7.98 0.81
CA THR A 90 3.46 7.70 1.58
C THR A 90 2.26 8.36 0.91
N ASP A 91 2.39 9.61 0.46
CA ASP A 91 1.32 10.31 -0.27
C ASP A 91 0.96 9.58 -1.57
N SER A 92 1.96 9.12 -2.33
CA SER A 92 1.73 8.37 -3.58
C SER A 92 1.06 7.01 -3.33
N LEU A 93 1.41 6.33 -2.23
CA LEU A 93 0.80 5.07 -1.84
C LEU A 93 -0.63 5.26 -1.32
N LEU A 94 -0.91 6.32 -0.56
CA LEU A 94 -2.26 6.67 -0.12
C LEU A 94 -3.15 7.07 -1.30
N TYR A 95 -2.58 7.77 -2.28
CA TYR A 95 -3.29 8.11 -3.52
C TYR A 95 -3.78 6.85 -4.26
N PHE A 96 -3.00 5.77 -4.28
CA PHE A 96 -3.47 4.49 -4.81
C PHE A 96 -4.73 3.98 -4.10
N PHE A 97 -4.77 4.02 -2.76
CA PHE A 97 -5.96 3.60 -2.01
C PHE A 97 -7.16 4.50 -2.29
N GLN A 98 -6.96 5.82 -2.41
CA GLN A 98 -8.01 6.78 -2.78
C GLN A 98 -8.63 6.49 -4.15
N VAL A 99 -7.83 6.01 -5.11
CA VAL A 99 -8.30 5.58 -6.44
C VAL A 99 -9.02 4.23 -6.36
N GLN A 100 -8.65 3.35 -5.43
CA GLN A 100 -9.31 2.05 -5.25
C GLN A 100 -10.58 2.12 -4.39
N ARG A 101 -10.97 3.30 -3.88
CA ARG A 101 -12.12 3.47 -3.00
C ARG A 101 -13.42 3.08 -3.72
N CYS A 102 -14.20 2.20 -3.08
CA CYS A 102 -15.50 1.73 -3.58
C CYS A 102 -16.65 2.40 -2.82
N GLY A 103 -17.84 2.51 -3.39
CA GLY A 103 -19.02 3.04 -2.68
C GLY A 103 -19.03 4.56 -2.54
N PRO A 104 -19.79 5.09 -1.56
CA PRO A 104 -19.90 6.53 -1.29
C PRO A 104 -18.71 7.04 -0.46
N THR A 105 -17.49 6.83 -0.94
CA THR A 105 -16.22 7.08 -0.22
C THR A 105 -15.39 8.23 -0.82
N ASN A 106 -15.99 8.98 -1.76
CA ASN A 106 -15.35 10.06 -2.52
C ASN A 106 -14.03 9.60 -3.19
N PRO A 107 -14.10 8.61 -4.11
CA PRO A 107 -12.92 8.13 -4.82
C PRO A 107 -12.29 9.20 -5.71
N VAL A 108 -11.02 8.99 -6.04
CA VAL A 108 -10.29 9.83 -7.01
C VAL A 108 -10.17 9.11 -8.34
N LEU A 109 -10.20 9.84 -9.45
CA LEU A 109 -10.14 9.34 -10.83
C LEU A 109 -11.37 8.56 -11.32
N HIS A 110 -12.41 8.38 -10.51
CA HIS A 110 -13.69 7.80 -10.94
C HIS A 110 -14.85 8.27 -10.06
N GLN A 111 -16.08 8.05 -10.50
CA GLN A 111 -17.29 8.42 -9.72
C GLN A 111 -17.63 7.37 -8.64
N PRO A 112 -18.46 7.71 -7.63
CA PRO A 112 -19.00 6.72 -6.71
C PRO A 112 -19.64 5.53 -7.45
N CYS A 113 -19.34 4.33 -6.98
CA CYS A 113 -19.66 3.07 -7.65
C CYS A 113 -20.19 2.03 -6.68
N HIS A 114 -20.82 0.95 -7.18
CA HIS A 114 -21.27 -0.18 -6.35
C HIS A 114 -22.11 0.23 -5.13
N LEU A 115 -22.98 1.23 -5.30
CA LEU A 115 -23.79 1.82 -4.23
C LEU A 115 -24.88 0.88 -3.68
N SER A 116 -25.05 -0.28 -4.32
CA SER A 116 -25.98 -1.35 -3.93
C SER A 116 -25.26 -2.57 -3.37
N ASP A 117 -23.95 -2.47 -3.07
CA ASP A 117 -23.22 -3.57 -2.43
C ASP A 117 -23.84 -3.85 -1.05
N VAL A 118 -24.32 -5.07 -0.75
CA VAL A 118 -24.49 -6.25 -1.62
C VAL A 118 -25.96 -6.56 -1.88
N ALA A 119 -26.26 -7.04 -3.08
CA ALA A 119 -27.63 -7.36 -3.50
C ALA A 119 -28.16 -8.65 -2.86
N LYS A 120 -27.28 -9.62 -2.59
CA LYS A 120 -27.64 -10.90 -1.96
C LYS A 120 -26.50 -11.52 -1.17
N LEU A 121 -26.84 -12.21 -0.09
CA LEU A 121 -25.89 -13.02 0.69
C LEU A 121 -25.85 -14.47 0.22
N ILE A 122 -24.65 -15.04 0.17
CA ILE A 122 -24.37 -16.44 -0.16
C ILE A 122 -23.74 -17.10 1.07
N GLY A 123 -24.18 -18.32 1.40
CA GLY A 123 -23.68 -19.05 2.58
C GLY A 123 -24.33 -18.64 3.90
N TYR A 124 -25.48 -17.97 3.85
CA TYR A 124 -26.28 -17.58 5.02
C TYR A 124 -27.77 -17.88 4.80
N ILE A 125 -28.51 -18.13 5.88
CA ILE A 125 -29.91 -18.58 5.80
C ILE A 125 -30.83 -17.52 5.20
N ASP A 126 -30.55 -16.25 5.47
CA ASP A 126 -31.22 -15.12 4.86
C ASP A 126 -30.34 -14.59 3.72
N SER A 127 -30.79 -14.76 2.49
CA SER A 127 -30.06 -14.32 1.30
C SER A 127 -30.29 -12.85 0.97
N SER A 128 -31.07 -12.12 1.77
CA SER A 128 -31.37 -10.71 1.53
C SER A 128 -30.10 -9.86 1.45
N GLY A 129 -30.13 -8.83 0.61
CA GLY A 129 -29.06 -7.84 0.55
C GLY A 129 -28.89 -7.09 1.86
N ILE A 130 -27.67 -6.59 2.08
CA ILE A 130 -27.30 -5.76 3.23
C ILE A 130 -26.43 -4.60 2.75
N ASP A 131 -26.35 -3.52 3.52
CA ASP A 131 -25.37 -2.47 3.25
C ASP A 131 -23.95 -2.95 3.57
N LEU A 132 -23.17 -3.11 2.50
CA LEU A 132 -21.74 -3.43 2.51
C LEU A 132 -20.97 -2.51 1.55
N THR A 133 -21.48 -1.29 1.37
CA THR A 133 -20.83 -0.24 0.58
C THR A 133 -19.52 0.24 1.23
N GLY A 134 -18.66 0.89 0.45
CA GLY A 134 -17.37 1.35 0.94
C GLY A 134 -16.22 0.36 0.71
N GLY A 135 -15.10 0.61 1.38
CA GLY A 135 -13.88 -0.19 1.31
C GLY A 135 -13.08 0.11 0.04
N TRP A 136 -12.25 -0.85 -0.36
CA TRP A 136 -11.44 -0.77 -1.56
C TRP A 136 -11.73 -1.92 -2.51
N HIS A 137 -11.64 -1.67 -3.81
CA HIS A 137 -11.42 -2.70 -4.81
C HIS A 137 -10.06 -3.37 -4.54
N ASP A 138 -10.03 -4.71 -4.49
CA ASP A 138 -8.89 -5.46 -3.96
C ASP A 138 -7.68 -5.44 -4.89
N ALA A 139 -7.94 -5.43 -6.20
CA ALA A 139 -6.90 -5.38 -7.21
C ALA A 139 -7.38 -4.63 -8.46
N GLY A 140 -7.05 -5.12 -9.65
CA GLY A 140 -7.54 -4.56 -10.92
C GLY A 140 -8.98 -4.95 -11.26
N ASP A 141 -9.58 -5.86 -10.49
CA ASP A 141 -11.02 -6.15 -10.53
C ASP A 141 -11.76 -5.29 -9.49
N TYR A 142 -13.09 -5.38 -9.47
CA TYR A 142 -13.87 -4.69 -8.44
C TYR A 142 -14.32 -5.60 -7.31
N ILE A 143 -13.68 -6.74 -7.12
CA ILE A 143 -13.98 -7.66 -6.02
C ILE A 143 -13.42 -7.04 -4.73
N LYS A 144 -14.08 -7.28 -3.59
CA LYS A 144 -13.59 -6.81 -2.28
C LYS A 144 -13.38 -8.00 -1.35
N PHE A 145 -12.26 -8.05 -0.65
CA PHE A 145 -11.93 -9.16 0.25
C PHE A 145 -11.66 -8.66 1.67
N LEU A 146 -12.27 -9.34 2.66
CA LEU A 146 -12.07 -9.03 4.08
C LEU A 146 -10.63 -9.26 4.54
N PRO A 147 -9.94 -10.36 4.18
CA PRO A 147 -8.61 -10.63 4.71
C PRO A 147 -7.58 -9.58 4.28
N THR A 148 -7.58 -9.20 3.01
CA THR A 148 -6.68 -8.19 2.44
C THR A 148 -7.02 -6.80 2.97
N THR A 149 -8.30 -6.43 3.01
CA THR A 149 -8.72 -5.14 3.62
C THR A 149 -8.32 -5.06 5.09
N SER A 150 -8.50 -6.14 5.85
CA SER A 150 -8.10 -6.19 7.26
C SER A 150 -6.59 -6.03 7.43
N LEU A 151 -5.80 -6.76 6.63
CA LEU A 151 -4.34 -6.66 6.69
C LEU A 151 -3.84 -5.26 6.29
N THR A 152 -4.36 -4.71 5.19
CA THR A 152 -4.01 -3.36 4.73
C THR A 152 -4.34 -2.31 5.79
N THR A 153 -5.55 -2.38 6.35
CA THR A 153 -5.98 -1.46 7.43
C THR A 153 -5.09 -1.62 8.65
N TYR A 154 -4.79 -2.85 9.07
CA TYR A 154 -3.86 -3.13 10.16
C TYR A 154 -2.50 -2.48 9.91
N LEU A 155 -1.92 -2.65 8.72
CA LEU A 155 -0.60 -2.11 8.38
C LEU A 155 -0.58 -0.59 8.39
N MET A 156 -1.64 0.08 7.92
CA MET A 156 -1.78 1.53 8.01
C MET A 156 -1.80 2.01 9.46
N LEU A 157 -2.62 1.38 10.30
CA LEU A 157 -2.74 1.73 11.72
C LEU A 157 -1.45 1.43 12.49
N PHE A 158 -0.84 0.27 12.23
CA PHE A 158 0.43 -0.14 12.83
C PHE A 158 1.57 0.81 12.43
N ALA A 159 1.68 1.20 11.16
CA ALA A 159 2.69 2.15 10.71
C ALA A 159 2.56 3.49 11.46
N TYR A 160 1.32 3.99 11.60
CA TYR A 160 1.05 5.18 12.39
C TYR A 160 1.48 5.05 13.86
N GLU A 161 1.16 3.93 14.53
CA GLU A 161 1.58 3.73 15.92
C GLU A 161 3.09 3.53 16.08
N PHE A 162 3.73 2.86 15.12
CA PHE A 162 5.15 2.54 15.15
C PHE A 162 6.00 3.81 15.04
N ASP A 163 5.64 4.72 14.14
CA ASP A 163 6.35 5.99 13.96
C ASP A 163 5.38 7.13 13.57
N PRO A 164 4.69 7.73 14.56
CA PRO A 164 3.74 8.81 14.29
C PRO A 164 4.42 10.08 13.76
N GLN A 165 5.73 10.26 13.91
CA GLN A 165 6.43 11.39 13.29
C GLN A 165 6.56 11.20 11.77
N LYS A 166 6.76 9.96 11.32
CA LYS A 166 6.90 9.62 9.91
C LYS A 166 5.57 9.37 9.20
N PHE A 167 4.53 8.94 9.90
CA PHE A 167 3.25 8.59 9.30
C PHE A 167 2.09 9.49 9.76
N GLY A 168 2.34 10.42 10.68
CA GLY A 168 1.33 11.34 11.20
C GLY A 168 1.10 12.61 10.38
N PHE A 169 1.53 12.65 9.11
CA PHE A 169 1.34 13.81 8.25
C PHE A 169 -0.14 14.04 7.92
N ASP A 170 -0.54 15.30 7.91
CA ASP A 170 -1.88 15.80 7.55
C ASP A 170 -1.66 16.86 6.46
N ASN A 171 -1.60 16.41 5.20
CA ASN A 171 -1.29 17.29 4.08
C ASN A 171 -2.50 18.12 3.67
N ASN A 172 -3.72 17.59 3.87
CA ASN A 172 -4.96 18.28 3.52
C ASN A 172 -5.41 19.29 4.62
N LYS A 173 -4.74 19.28 5.78
CA LYS A 173 -4.92 20.19 6.92
C LYS A 173 -6.30 20.08 7.57
N ASN A 174 -6.89 18.89 7.60
CA ASN A 174 -8.20 18.66 8.20
C ASN A 174 -8.14 18.23 9.68
N GLY A 175 -6.94 18.16 10.26
CA GLY A 175 -6.70 17.78 11.65
C GLY A 175 -6.55 16.27 11.86
N VAL A 176 -6.58 15.47 10.79
CA VAL A 176 -6.48 14.01 10.82
C VAL A 176 -5.27 13.59 9.98
N PRO A 177 -4.35 12.75 10.50
CA PRO A 177 -3.31 12.18 9.66
C PRO A 177 -3.90 11.44 8.47
N ASP A 178 -3.40 11.72 7.27
CA ASP A 178 -3.94 11.19 6.01
C ASP A 178 -3.99 9.65 6.02
N ILE A 179 -3.01 8.99 6.66
CA ILE A 179 -2.99 7.52 6.81
C ILE A 179 -4.13 6.99 7.68
N LEU A 180 -4.57 7.76 8.68
CA LEU A 180 -5.69 7.38 9.55
C LEU A 180 -7.04 7.69 8.90
N GLU A 181 -7.10 8.72 8.07
CA GLU A 181 -8.26 8.98 7.20
C GLU A 181 -8.47 7.81 6.24
N GLU A 182 -7.41 7.36 5.56
CA GLU A 182 -7.51 6.19 4.66
C GLU A 182 -7.84 4.92 5.44
N ALA A 183 -7.17 4.66 6.59
CA ALA A 183 -7.49 3.50 7.42
C ALA A 183 -8.97 3.48 7.89
N LYS A 184 -9.60 4.65 8.07
CA LYS A 184 -11.01 4.75 8.42
C LYS A 184 -11.93 4.17 7.34
N VAL A 185 -11.58 4.31 6.06
CA VAL A 185 -12.32 3.71 4.93
C VAL A 185 -12.36 2.19 5.08
N GLY A 186 -11.21 1.57 5.37
CA GLY A 186 -11.10 0.15 5.64
C GLY A 186 -11.87 -0.27 6.90
N LEU A 187 -11.70 0.46 8.00
CA LEU A 187 -12.41 0.17 9.26
C LEU A 187 -13.94 0.23 9.11
N ASP A 188 -14.47 1.23 8.41
CA ASP A 188 -15.91 1.37 8.20
C ASP A 188 -16.48 0.22 7.37
N TRP A 189 -15.74 -0.21 6.35
CA TRP A 189 -16.13 -1.38 5.58
C TRP A 189 -16.04 -2.68 6.38
N MET A 190 -14.98 -2.86 7.19
CA MET A 190 -14.86 -4.00 8.12
C MET A 190 -15.97 -4.01 9.18
N LYS A 191 -16.44 -2.85 9.63
CA LYS A 191 -17.60 -2.76 10.54
C LYS A 191 -18.88 -3.21 9.85
N ARG A 192 -19.10 -2.82 8.59
CA ARG A 192 -20.24 -3.29 7.77
C ARG A 192 -20.14 -4.77 7.45
N SER A 193 -18.94 -5.31 7.21
CA SER A 193 -18.74 -6.73 6.92
C SER A 193 -19.15 -7.63 8.09
N ASN A 194 -19.01 -7.15 9.33
CA ASN A 194 -19.58 -7.79 10.51
C ASN A 194 -21.05 -7.36 10.71
N PHE A 195 -21.90 -7.86 9.82
CA PHE A 195 -23.32 -7.51 9.69
C PHE A 195 -24.21 -8.12 10.77
N ARG A 196 -23.77 -9.20 11.42
CA ARG A 196 -24.43 -9.84 12.56
C ARG A 196 -23.37 -10.39 13.52
N LYS A 197 -23.76 -10.63 14.78
CA LYS A 197 -22.88 -11.25 15.78
C LYS A 197 -22.32 -12.58 15.22
N ASP A 198 -21.02 -12.76 15.33
CA ASP A 198 -20.28 -13.96 14.88
C ASP A 198 -20.45 -14.28 13.38
N LYS A 199 -20.80 -13.29 12.56
CA LYS A 199 -20.96 -13.42 11.10
C LYS A 199 -20.22 -12.30 10.37
N LEU A 200 -19.48 -12.70 9.34
CA LEU A 200 -18.73 -11.81 8.47
C LEU A 200 -19.07 -12.11 7.02
N VAL A 201 -19.20 -11.05 6.21
CA VAL A 201 -19.02 -11.17 4.76
C VAL A 201 -17.53 -11.09 4.46
N THR A 202 -16.95 -12.14 3.90
CA THR A 202 -15.51 -12.24 3.66
C THR A 202 -15.10 -11.81 2.27
N GLN A 203 -16.06 -11.76 1.34
CA GLN A 203 -15.83 -11.43 -0.06
C GLN A 203 -17.09 -10.79 -0.65
N VAL A 204 -16.90 -9.79 -1.50
CA VAL A 204 -17.96 -9.17 -2.32
C VAL A 204 -17.62 -9.36 -3.78
N GLN A 205 -18.56 -9.97 -4.50
CA GLN A 205 -18.46 -10.47 -5.87
C GLN A 205 -17.54 -11.69 -6.05
N ASP A 206 -17.60 -12.34 -7.20
CA ASP A 206 -16.82 -13.51 -7.57
C ASP A 206 -16.14 -13.32 -8.94
N LEU A 207 -15.58 -14.40 -9.50
CA LEU A 207 -14.89 -14.39 -10.80
C LEU A 207 -15.75 -13.89 -11.98
N THR A 208 -17.08 -13.79 -11.83
CA THR A 208 -17.94 -13.15 -12.84
C THR A 208 -17.55 -11.71 -13.12
N ASP A 209 -16.93 -10.99 -12.17
CA ASP A 209 -16.41 -9.64 -12.38
C ASP A 209 -15.45 -9.56 -13.59
N HIS A 210 -14.62 -10.60 -13.75
CA HIS A 210 -13.58 -10.65 -14.80
C HIS A 210 -14.19 -10.83 -16.19
N ASN A 211 -15.39 -11.42 -16.28
CA ASN A 211 -16.08 -11.64 -17.54
C ASN A 211 -16.74 -10.37 -18.10
N VAL A 212 -16.91 -9.33 -17.29
CA VAL A 212 -17.46 -8.04 -17.75
C VAL A 212 -16.44 -7.28 -18.60
N GLY A 213 -15.14 -7.49 -18.34
CA GLY A 213 -14.04 -6.83 -19.02
C GLY A 213 -13.69 -5.44 -18.46
N TRP A 214 -12.85 -4.73 -19.19
CA TRP A 214 -12.34 -3.42 -18.83
C TRP A 214 -13.47 -2.38 -18.79
N ARG A 215 -13.64 -1.74 -17.64
CA ARG A 215 -14.62 -0.67 -17.44
C ARG A 215 -14.11 0.31 -16.40
N LEU A 216 -14.86 1.40 -16.23
CA LEU A 216 -14.80 2.22 -15.02
C LEU A 216 -15.79 1.64 -14.00
N PRO A 217 -15.54 1.75 -12.68
CA PRO A 217 -16.37 1.09 -11.69
C PRO A 217 -17.80 1.63 -11.61
N GLU A 218 -18.03 2.91 -11.93
CA GLU A 218 -19.36 3.52 -12.04
C GLU A 218 -20.16 2.99 -13.24
N ASN A 219 -19.50 2.36 -14.20
CA ASN A 219 -20.11 1.73 -15.38
C ASN A 219 -20.20 0.21 -15.23
N ASP A 220 -20.00 -0.33 -14.01
CA ASP A 220 -20.07 -1.75 -13.76
C ASP A 220 -21.51 -2.27 -13.88
N THR A 221 -21.76 -3.09 -14.90
CA THR A 221 -23.08 -3.70 -15.14
C THR A 221 -23.51 -4.66 -14.03
N LEU A 222 -22.58 -5.12 -13.18
CA LEU A 222 -22.89 -5.96 -12.02
C LEU A 222 -23.36 -5.17 -10.80
N GLN A 223 -23.39 -3.83 -10.81
CA GLN A 223 -23.66 -3.01 -9.61
C GLN A 223 -24.90 -3.43 -8.80
N TYR A 224 -25.94 -3.98 -9.44
CA TYR A 224 -27.17 -4.43 -8.78
C TYR A 224 -27.26 -5.97 -8.55
N ASP A 225 -26.23 -6.75 -8.90
CA ASP A 225 -26.18 -8.21 -8.70
C ASP A 225 -24.87 -8.69 -8.03
N ARG A 226 -24.20 -7.80 -7.28
CA ARG A 226 -22.99 -8.14 -6.52
C ARG A 226 -23.35 -8.94 -5.27
N LYS A 227 -22.74 -10.12 -5.14
CA LYS A 227 -22.96 -11.10 -4.06
C LYS A 227 -22.03 -10.85 -2.88
N GLY A 228 -22.53 -11.00 -1.66
CA GLY A 228 -21.70 -11.09 -0.45
C GLY A 228 -21.57 -12.53 0.04
N TYR A 229 -20.35 -13.04 0.17
CA TYR A 229 -20.09 -14.40 0.66
C TYR A 229 -19.85 -14.39 2.16
N VAL A 230 -20.70 -15.09 2.89
CA VAL A 230 -20.61 -15.22 4.35
C VAL A 230 -19.66 -16.35 4.71
N GLY A 231 -18.69 -16.05 5.59
CA GLY A 231 -17.67 -17.01 6.01
C GLY A 231 -16.95 -16.54 7.27
N ILE A 232 -16.29 -17.48 7.95
CA ILE A 232 -15.39 -17.15 9.05
C ILE A 232 -14.20 -18.11 9.06
N GLY A 233 -13.03 -17.62 8.62
CA GLY A 233 -11.77 -18.33 8.74
C GLY A 233 -11.01 -17.92 10.01
N LYS A 234 -10.35 -18.87 10.68
CA LYS A 234 -9.53 -18.58 11.89
C LYS A 234 -8.44 -17.54 11.62
N ASN A 235 -7.82 -17.60 10.46
CA ASN A 235 -6.83 -16.62 10.00
C ASN A 235 -7.44 -15.24 9.76
N GLN A 236 -8.69 -15.18 9.28
CA GLN A 236 -9.38 -13.93 8.95
C GLN A 236 -9.84 -13.20 10.23
N ILE A 237 -10.40 -13.94 11.20
CA ILE A 237 -10.89 -13.34 12.45
C ILE A 237 -9.74 -12.81 13.32
N GLY A 238 -8.56 -13.45 13.28
CA GLY A 238 -7.36 -12.96 13.97
C GLY A 238 -6.93 -11.59 13.45
N LEU A 239 -6.83 -11.42 12.13
CA LEU A 239 -6.50 -10.12 11.51
C LEU A 239 -7.58 -9.08 11.77
N TYR A 240 -8.85 -9.45 11.62
CA TYR A 240 -9.99 -8.58 11.90
C TYR A 240 -9.93 -8.02 13.34
N SER A 241 -9.77 -8.92 14.31
CA SER A 241 -9.74 -8.57 15.73
C SER A 241 -8.53 -7.72 16.08
N ALA A 242 -7.35 -8.05 15.56
CA ALA A 242 -6.14 -7.26 15.76
C ALA A 242 -6.29 -5.84 15.21
N THR A 243 -6.87 -5.71 14.01
CA THR A 243 -7.13 -4.40 13.37
C THR A 243 -8.08 -3.55 14.21
N MET A 244 -9.21 -4.13 14.63
CA MET A 244 -10.20 -3.46 15.46
C MET A 244 -9.65 -3.06 16.83
N ALA A 245 -8.76 -3.88 17.41
CA ALA A 245 -8.12 -3.58 18.68
C ALA A 245 -7.13 -2.39 18.59
N ILE A 246 -6.37 -2.28 17.50
CA ILE A 246 -5.52 -1.10 17.26
C ILE A 246 -6.40 0.14 17.02
N ALA A 247 -7.46 0.01 16.21
CA ALA A 247 -8.40 1.10 15.97
C ALA A 247 -9.01 1.64 17.27
N TYR A 248 -9.44 0.77 18.18
CA TYR A 248 -9.92 1.18 19.51
C TYR A 248 -8.89 2.08 20.23
N ARG A 249 -7.62 1.68 20.27
CA ARG A 249 -6.56 2.45 20.95
C ARG A 249 -6.34 3.81 20.30
N ILE A 250 -6.25 3.86 18.97
CA ILE A 250 -6.01 5.11 18.23
C ILE A 250 -7.19 6.06 18.40
N TRP A 251 -8.42 5.61 18.14
CA TRP A 251 -9.60 6.47 18.21
C TRP A 251 -9.90 6.95 19.62
N LYS A 252 -9.71 6.09 20.64
CA LYS A 252 -9.82 6.49 22.05
C LYS A 252 -8.78 7.53 22.45
N ASN A 253 -7.51 7.30 22.09
CA ASN A 253 -6.42 8.11 22.65
C ASN A 253 -6.19 9.41 21.88
N LYS A 254 -6.22 9.36 20.54
CA LYS A 254 -5.94 10.51 19.67
C LYS A 254 -7.18 11.35 19.42
N PHE A 255 -8.27 10.72 18.99
CA PHE A 255 -9.49 11.43 18.55
C PHE A 255 -10.50 11.66 19.68
N LYS A 256 -10.37 10.95 20.81
CA LYS A 256 -11.36 10.94 21.90
C LYS A 256 -12.77 10.56 21.44
N ASP A 257 -12.85 9.79 20.36
CA ASP A 257 -14.10 9.26 19.81
C ASP A 257 -14.39 7.92 20.50
N PHE A 258 -15.03 8.01 21.66
CA PHE A 258 -15.32 6.84 22.50
C PHE A 258 -16.37 5.92 21.85
N ASP A 259 -17.34 6.47 21.13
CA ASP A 259 -18.39 5.68 20.47
C ASP A 259 -17.79 4.79 19.37
N PHE A 260 -16.96 5.37 18.50
CA PHE A 260 -16.29 4.59 17.47
C PHE A 260 -15.30 3.59 18.08
N ALA A 261 -14.51 4.03 19.06
CA ALA A 261 -13.53 3.18 19.71
C ALA A 261 -14.18 1.97 20.39
N ASP A 262 -15.25 2.17 21.17
CA ASP A 262 -15.91 1.10 21.91
C ASP A 262 -16.63 0.13 20.96
N ASP A 263 -17.17 0.59 19.83
CA ASP A 263 -17.68 -0.31 18.78
C ASP A 263 -16.57 -1.18 18.18
N CYS A 264 -15.39 -0.60 17.88
CA CYS A 264 -14.23 -1.37 17.45
C CYS A 264 -13.81 -2.40 18.52
N LEU A 265 -13.73 -2.01 19.80
CA LEU A 265 -13.38 -2.93 20.88
C LEU A 265 -14.39 -4.07 21.01
N LYS A 266 -15.68 -3.76 20.88
CA LYS A 266 -16.75 -4.76 20.93
C LYS A 266 -16.61 -5.77 19.80
N ARG A 267 -16.34 -5.31 18.58
CA ARG A 267 -16.12 -6.16 17.40
C ARG A 267 -14.82 -6.96 17.47
N ALA A 268 -13.79 -6.45 18.14
CA ALA A 268 -12.54 -7.18 18.37
C ALA A 268 -12.68 -8.37 19.36
N LYS A 269 -13.76 -8.40 20.14
CA LYS A 269 -14.01 -9.43 21.17
C LYS A 269 -14.89 -10.59 20.67
N TYR A 270 -15.55 -10.43 19.53
CA TYR A 270 -16.44 -11.43 18.92
C TYR A 270 -15.72 -12.10 17.75
#